data_AF-A0A1W9S224-F1
#
_entry.id   AF-A0A1W9S224-F1
#
_cell.length_a   1.000
_cell.length_b   1.000
_cell.length_c   1.000
_cell.angle_alpha   90.00
_cell.angle_beta   90.00
_cell.angle_gamma   90.00
#
_symmetry.space_group_name_H-M   'P 1'
#
loop_
_entity.id
_entity.type
_entity.pdbx_description
1 polymer ?
#
loop_
_entity_poly.entity_id
_entity_poly.type
_entity_poly.pdbx_seq_one_letter_code
_entity_poly.pdbx_strand_id
1 'polypeptide(L)'
;MKLDPYSLPFYTDDFLIDVMDIEKWPTFLYHYTSINTLALILKNQTIRFNRLDKVNDPEEAISKDLQNSNTTQFVSCWTANQRESIPLWNMYTKMKGVRIGMPTDMFEGRPTPDIYDHGGAMIHLNEAYNIERKASKLPDQLKAMQRLISPEKIPSNGSKSSENKPSVRLTGISLPFSVWSSIVIGPNPVFYSDEERYHHPNILFDAGDPYNDGIQHVGISPIDLGSIKGEHWKFEQEWRFKISMFGIGETFPLDEIGKARLDLLKYPVITEYIDVDLDEGVFDQMEVTLAPSTTMSEQIIIESLLHRFAPKAVLKRSELNVM
;
A
#
# COMPACT_ATOMS: atom_id res chain seq x y z
N MET A 1 -33.39 -3.23 -4.72
CA MET A 1 -32.17 -3.95 -4.34
C MET A 1 -31.80 -3.47 -2.94
N LYS A 2 -31.92 -4.32 -1.92
CA LYS A 2 -31.62 -3.93 -0.52
C LYS A 2 -30.12 -4.14 -0.31
N LEU A 3 -29.36 -3.05 -0.23
CA LEU A 3 -27.94 -3.06 0.12
C LEU A 3 -27.80 -3.55 1.57
N ASP A 4 -26.78 -4.36 1.82
CA ASP A 4 -26.39 -4.82 3.15
C ASP A 4 -25.96 -3.61 4.00
N PRO A 5 -26.56 -3.37 5.18
CA PRO A 5 -26.17 -2.27 6.06
C PRO A 5 -24.75 -2.39 6.67
N TYR A 6 -24.01 -3.48 6.44
CA TYR A 6 -22.67 -3.71 7.00
C TYR A 6 -21.51 -3.75 6.00
N SER A 7 -21.77 -3.61 4.72
CA SER A 7 -20.73 -3.43 3.71
C SER A 7 -21.19 -2.35 2.74
N LEU A 8 -20.70 -1.13 2.91
CA LEU A 8 -20.57 -0.25 1.76
C LEU A 8 -19.30 -0.75 1.09
N PRO A 9 -19.36 -1.51 -0.01
CA PRO A 9 -18.13 -1.96 -0.62
C PRO A 9 -17.53 -0.72 -1.30
N PHE A 10 -16.59 -0.08 -0.63
CA PHE A 10 -15.78 0.96 -1.23
C PHE A 10 -15.10 0.36 -2.47
N TYR A 11 -14.98 1.18 -3.51
CA TYR A 11 -14.39 0.79 -4.79
C TYR A 11 -15.16 -0.28 -5.58
N THR A 12 -16.49 -0.40 -5.43
CA THR A 12 -17.31 -0.93 -6.54
C THR A 12 -17.33 0.04 -7.71
N ASP A 13 -17.59 -0.47 -8.91
CA ASP A 13 -17.83 0.35 -10.10
C ASP A 13 -18.93 1.40 -9.84
N ASP A 14 -20.07 0.97 -9.28
CA ASP A 14 -21.18 1.88 -8.94
C ASP A 14 -20.75 2.96 -7.93
N PHE A 15 -19.95 2.62 -6.91
CA PHE A 15 -19.47 3.61 -5.94
C PHE A 15 -18.51 4.61 -6.60
N LEU A 16 -17.58 4.12 -7.42
CA LEU A 16 -16.62 4.96 -8.11
C LEU A 16 -17.29 5.92 -9.09
N ILE A 17 -18.26 5.43 -9.86
CA ILE A 17 -18.97 6.23 -10.86
C ILE A 17 -20.00 7.14 -10.19
N ASP A 18 -20.93 6.58 -9.40
CA ASP A 18 -22.10 7.33 -8.92
C ASP A 18 -21.79 8.21 -7.71
N VAL A 19 -20.79 7.84 -6.89
CA VAL A 19 -20.46 8.56 -5.64
C VAL A 19 -19.19 9.38 -5.78
N MET A 20 -18.15 8.84 -6.43
CA MET A 20 -16.84 9.49 -6.54
C MET A 20 -16.62 10.25 -7.86
N ASP A 21 -17.53 10.14 -8.83
CA ASP A 21 -17.41 10.76 -10.16
C ASP A 21 -16.12 10.35 -10.90
N ILE A 22 -15.71 9.09 -10.73
CA ILE A 22 -14.51 8.49 -11.34
C ILE A 22 -14.93 7.66 -12.54
N GLU A 23 -14.99 8.29 -13.71
CA GLU A 23 -15.30 7.61 -14.97
C GLU A 23 -14.07 6.92 -15.60
N LYS A 24 -12.86 7.37 -15.27
CA LYS A 24 -11.60 6.91 -15.87
C LYS A 24 -10.47 6.87 -14.86
N TRP A 25 -9.72 5.79 -14.89
CA TRP A 25 -8.48 5.69 -14.12
C TRP A 25 -7.38 6.60 -14.68
N PRO A 26 -6.60 7.27 -13.80
CA PRO A 26 -5.45 8.03 -14.24
C PRO A 26 -4.41 7.09 -14.83
N THR A 27 -3.83 7.46 -15.95
CA THR A 27 -2.68 6.76 -16.55
C THR A 27 -1.35 7.25 -15.99
N PHE A 28 -1.36 8.39 -15.27
CA PHE A 28 -0.19 9.06 -14.74
C PHE A 28 -0.51 9.71 -13.39
N LEU A 29 0.41 9.62 -12.45
CA LEU A 29 0.27 10.07 -11.07
C LEU A 29 1.46 10.92 -10.66
N TYR A 30 1.26 11.80 -9.68
CA TYR A 30 2.29 12.70 -9.20
C TYR A 30 2.49 12.63 -7.69
N HIS A 31 3.73 12.78 -7.25
CA HIS A 31 4.13 12.71 -5.84
C HIS A 31 5.09 13.86 -5.49
N TYR A 32 4.77 14.61 -4.45
CA TYR A 32 5.57 15.74 -3.98
C TYR A 32 6.58 15.26 -2.95
N THR A 33 7.87 15.52 -3.17
CA THR A 33 8.92 14.96 -2.33
C THR A 33 10.20 15.79 -2.30
N SER A 34 11.15 15.38 -1.46
CA SER A 34 12.44 16.04 -1.33
C SER A 34 13.43 15.60 -2.41
N ILE A 35 14.47 16.41 -2.65
CA ILE A 35 15.59 16.02 -3.55
C ILE A 35 16.29 14.76 -3.03
N ASN A 36 16.41 14.61 -1.72
CA ASN A 36 17.00 13.43 -1.10
C ASN A 36 16.17 12.18 -1.38
N THR A 37 14.84 12.28 -1.30
CA THR A 37 13.94 11.18 -1.62
C THR A 37 14.02 10.84 -3.11
N LEU A 38 14.03 11.84 -4.00
CA LEU A 38 14.28 11.61 -5.43
C LEU A 38 15.58 10.84 -5.66
N ALA A 39 16.67 11.24 -4.99
CA ALA A 39 17.96 10.55 -5.11
C ALA A 39 17.89 9.09 -4.63
N LEU A 40 17.14 8.81 -3.54
CA LEU A 40 16.93 7.45 -3.05
C LEU A 40 16.09 6.62 -4.03
N ILE A 41 15.01 7.17 -4.57
CA ILE A 41 14.16 6.51 -5.58
C ILE A 41 14.99 6.16 -6.82
N LEU A 42 15.74 7.12 -7.37
CA LEU A 42 16.58 6.90 -8.55
C LEU A 42 17.71 5.90 -8.31
N LYS A 43 18.32 5.93 -7.12
CA LYS A 43 19.45 5.05 -6.78
C LYS A 43 19.01 3.61 -6.53
N ASN A 44 17.91 3.44 -5.81
CA ASN A 44 17.43 2.13 -5.36
C ASN A 44 16.39 1.53 -6.30
N GLN A 45 15.85 2.32 -7.24
CA GLN A 45 14.76 1.96 -8.13
C GLN A 45 13.51 1.48 -7.38
N THR A 46 13.25 2.05 -6.21
CA THR A 46 12.13 1.68 -5.35
C THR A 46 11.28 2.88 -4.98
N ILE A 47 10.00 2.66 -4.72
CA ILE A 47 9.13 3.63 -4.04
C ILE A 47 8.78 3.14 -2.64
N ARG A 48 8.81 4.05 -1.67
CA ARG A 48 8.50 3.73 -0.28
C ARG A 48 6.99 3.77 -0.03
N PHE A 49 6.50 2.71 0.59
CA PHE A 49 5.20 2.63 1.23
C PHE A 49 5.42 2.79 2.73
N ASN A 50 4.92 3.88 3.33
CA ASN A 50 5.03 4.10 4.77
C ASN A 50 3.87 3.45 5.49
N ARG A 51 4.09 2.97 6.71
CA ARG A 51 3.01 2.47 7.56
C ARG A 51 1.97 3.57 7.80
N LEU A 52 0.69 3.21 7.77
CA LEU A 52 -0.42 4.16 7.76
C LEU A 52 -0.44 5.05 9.01
N ASP A 53 0.03 4.58 10.16
CA ASP A 53 0.17 5.41 11.38
C ASP A 53 1.28 6.48 11.31
N LYS A 54 2.04 6.55 10.21
CA LYS A 54 3.10 7.54 9.96
C LYS A 54 2.70 8.62 8.95
N VAL A 55 1.47 8.59 8.43
CA VAL A 55 0.94 9.61 7.52
C VAL A 55 0.42 10.83 8.27
N ASN A 56 -0.02 11.86 7.53
CA ASN A 56 -0.39 13.16 8.09
C ASN A 56 -1.78 13.20 8.76
N ASP A 57 -2.69 12.32 8.36
CA ASP A 57 -4.02 12.22 8.93
C ASP A 57 -4.08 11.04 9.93
N PRO A 58 -4.23 11.31 11.23
CA PRO A 58 -4.36 10.25 12.22
C PRO A 58 -5.76 9.60 12.24
N GLU A 59 -6.79 10.24 11.69
CA GLU A 59 -8.18 9.77 11.76
C GLU A 59 -8.46 8.62 10.77
N GLU A 60 -7.82 8.64 9.60
CA GLU A 60 -7.94 7.59 8.57
C GLU A 60 -7.33 6.23 8.98
N ALA A 61 -6.63 6.22 10.12
CA ALA A 61 -5.80 5.14 10.61
C ALA A 61 -6.50 4.30 11.71
N ILE A 62 -7.80 4.48 11.94
CA ILE A 62 -8.48 3.89 13.10
C ILE A 62 -9.55 2.90 12.63
N SER A 63 -9.62 1.72 13.26
CA SER A 63 -10.75 0.78 13.18
C SER A 63 -11.47 0.74 14.53
N LYS A 64 -12.77 0.44 14.51
CA LYS A 64 -13.60 0.31 15.73
C LYS A 64 -13.34 -1.00 16.48
N ASP A 65 -12.94 -2.05 15.77
CA ASP A 65 -12.94 -3.44 16.23
C ASP A 65 -11.55 -4.09 16.27
N LEU A 66 -10.51 -3.44 15.74
CA LEU A 66 -9.12 -3.90 15.81
C LEU A 66 -8.16 -2.77 16.16
N GLN A 67 -7.68 -2.79 17.41
CA GLN A 67 -6.69 -1.81 17.89
C GLN A 67 -5.35 -1.96 17.18
N ASN A 68 -4.69 -0.84 16.87
CA ASN A 68 -3.44 -0.76 16.09
C ASN A 68 -3.54 -1.29 14.65
N SER A 69 -4.75 -1.43 14.09
CA SER A 69 -4.95 -1.90 12.71
C SER A 69 -4.22 -1.04 11.66
N ASN A 70 -4.04 0.26 11.88
CA ASN A 70 -3.20 1.12 11.04
C ASN A 70 -1.78 0.63 10.86
N THR A 71 -1.23 -0.08 11.84
CA THR A 71 0.13 -0.62 11.72
C THR A 71 0.21 -1.78 10.71
N THR A 72 -0.92 -2.25 10.20
CA THR A 72 -1.02 -3.35 9.23
C THR A 72 -1.11 -2.88 7.77
N GLN A 73 -1.28 -1.58 7.55
CA GLN A 73 -1.39 -0.97 6.22
C GLN A 73 -0.14 -0.16 5.92
N PHE A 74 0.38 -0.30 4.70
CA PHE A 74 1.49 0.47 4.18
C PHE A 74 1.02 1.19 2.92
N VAL A 75 1.20 2.51 2.83
CA VAL A 75 0.61 3.33 1.78
C VAL A 75 1.64 4.18 1.06
N SER A 76 1.42 4.38 -0.24
CA SER A 76 2.12 5.37 -1.07
C SER A 76 1.11 6.34 -1.65
N CYS A 77 1.31 7.63 -1.39
CA CYS A 77 0.33 8.71 -1.59
C CYS A 77 0.68 9.55 -2.82
N TRP A 78 -0.28 9.68 -3.75
CA TRP A 78 -0.11 10.35 -5.04
C TRP A 78 -1.30 11.26 -5.34
N THR A 79 -1.20 12.06 -6.39
CA THR A 79 -2.35 12.80 -6.94
C THR A 79 -2.43 12.59 -8.45
N ALA A 80 -3.66 12.49 -8.97
CA ALA A 80 -3.92 12.48 -10.41
C ALA A 80 -3.99 13.90 -11.01
N ASN A 81 -3.97 14.94 -10.17
CA ASN A 81 -4.05 16.31 -10.66
C ASN A 81 -2.76 16.67 -11.40
N GLN A 82 -2.86 16.95 -12.70
CA GLN A 82 -1.71 17.35 -13.53
C GLN A 82 -1.18 18.73 -13.15
N ARG A 83 -2.04 19.63 -12.68
CA ARG A 83 -1.64 20.96 -12.24
C ARG A 83 -1.05 20.91 -10.83
N GLU A 84 -0.04 21.73 -10.62
CA GLU A 84 0.60 21.86 -9.32
C GLU A 84 -0.34 22.47 -8.28
N SER A 85 -0.15 22.09 -7.01
CA SER A 85 -0.94 22.58 -5.89
C SER A 85 -0.04 23.30 -4.88
N ILE A 86 -0.30 24.59 -4.66
CA ILE A 86 0.41 25.39 -3.65
C ILE A 86 0.29 24.75 -2.25
N PRO A 87 -0.91 24.32 -1.79
CA PRO A 87 -1.04 23.58 -0.53
C PRO A 87 -0.13 22.34 -0.45
N LEU A 88 -0.04 21.53 -1.50
CA LEU A 88 0.78 20.31 -1.50
C LEU A 88 2.27 20.63 -1.50
N TRP A 89 2.71 21.59 -2.30
CA TRP A 89 4.10 22.07 -2.26
C TRP A 89 4.48 22.57 -0.86
N ASN A 90 3.62 23.37 -0.23
CA ASN A 90 3.92 23.90 1.10
C ASN A 90 3.92 22.79 2.18
N MET A 91 2.92 21.91 2.15
CA MET A 91 2.73 20.87 3.16
C MET A 91 3.82 19.79 3.10
N TYR A 92 4.09 19.26 1.91
CA TYR A 92 4.95 18.08 1.76
C TYR A 92 6.42 18.43 1.57
N THR A 93 6.73 19.62 1.03
CA THR A 93 8.11 19.95 0.67
C THR A 93 8.54 21.36 1.08
N LYS A 94 7.65 22.14 1.72
CA LYS A 94 7.89 23.54 2.12
C LYS A 94 8.36 24.41 0.96
N MET A 95 7.69 24.27 -0.19
CA MET A 95 7.98 24.99 -1.44
C MET A 95 9.36 24.68 -2.07
N LYS A 96 10.05 23.64 -1.59
CA LYS A 96 11.36 23.17 -2.09
C LYS A 96 11.25 21.75 -2.63
N GLY A 97 12.36 21.19 -3.12
CA GLY A 97 12.35 19.81 -3.59
C GLY A 97 11.77 19.65 -4.99
N VAL A 98 11.05 18.56 -5.21
CA VAL A 98 10.54 18.18 -6.53
C VAL A 98 9.14 17.58 -6.43
N ARG A 99 8.44 17.57 -7.56
CA ARG A 99 7.26 16.76 -7.79
C ARG A 99 7.63 15.77 -8.87
N ILE A 100 7.61 14.49 -8.53
CA ILE A 100 7.82 13.42 -9.51
C ILE A 100 6.48 13.05 -10.14
N GLY A 101 6.50 12.68 -11.40
CA GLY A 101 5.36 12.14 -12.13
C GLY A 101 5.76 10.81 -12.77
N MET A 102 4.91 9.81 -12.66
CA MET A 102 5.13 8.48 -13.22
C MET A 102 3.83 7.90 -13.79
N PRO A 103 3.91 6.99 -14.78
CA PRO A 103 2.80 6.14 -15.14
C PRO A 103 2.21 5.44 -13.92
N THR A 104 0.89 5.28 -13.88
CA THR A 104 0.20 4.51 -12.83
C THR A 104 0.75 3.08 -12.70
N ASP A 105 1.26 2.58 -13.81
CA ASP A 105 1.63 1.21 -14.03
C ASP A 105 3.12 0.96 -13.75
N MET A 106 3.60 1.41 -12.58
CA MET A 106 5.02 1.62 -12.30
C MET A 106 5.78 0.47 -11.64
N PHE A 107 5.11 -0.58 -11.16
CA PHE A 107 5.76 -1.64 -10.38
C PHE A 107 6.31 -2.78 -11.23
N GLU A 108 7.45 -3.34 -10.80
CA GLU A 108 8.08 -4.47 -11.46
C GLU A 108 7.28 -5.77 -11.24
N GLY A 109 7.30 -6.65 -12.25
CA GLY A 109 6.84 -8.03 -12.09
C GLY A 109 5.33 -8.21 -11.98
N ARG A 110 4.57 -7.19 -12.35
CA ARG A 110 3.11 -7.24 -12.38
C ARG A 110 2.56 -7.94 -13.63
N PRO A 111 1.64 -8.91 -13.48
CA PRO A 111 0.78 -9.34 -14.58
C PRO A 111 -0.24 -8.23 -14.90
N THR A 112 -1.06 -8.44 -15.93
CA THR A 112 -2.22 -7.56 -16.21
C THR A 112 -3.04 -7.38 -14.92
N PRO A 113 -3.39 -6.13 -14.54
CA PRO A 113 -4.12 -5.87 -13.30
C PRO A 113 -5.45 -6.62 -13.27
N ASP A 114 -5.76 -7.23 -12.14
CA ASP A 114 -7.07 -7.80 -11.90
C ASP A 114 -7.97 -6.70 -11.29
N ILE A 115 -9.09 -6.41 -11.95
CA ILE A 115 -10.13 -5.51 -11.42
C ILE A 115 -11.14 -6.38 -10.68
N TYR A 116 -11.32 -6.13 -9.38
CA TYR A 116 -12.28 -6.84 -8.56
C TYR A 116 -13.50 -5.97 -8.29
N ASP A 117 -14.69 -6.57 -8.32
CA ASP A 117 -15.98 -5.91 -8.00
C ASP A 117 -15.94 -5.18 -6.65
N HIS A 118 -15.07 -5.61 -5.73
CA HIS A 118 -14.85 -5.02 -4.41
C HIS A 118 -13.35 -4.89 -4.14
N GLY A 119 -12.83 -3.66 -4.13
CA GLY A 119 -11.46 -3.38 -3.67
C GLY A 119 -10.53 -2.63 -4.62
N GLY A 120 -11.01 -2.30 -5.82
CA GLY A 120 -10.21 -1.61 -6.83
C GLY A 120 -9.20 -2.53 -7.52
N ALA A 121 -8.15 -1.94 -8.11
CA ALA A 121 -7.16 -2.68 -8.87
C ALA A 121 -6.23 -3.47 -7.93
N MET A 122 -5.96 -4.75 -8.23
CA MET A 122 -4.94 -5.53 -7.55
C MET A 122 -3.78 -5.86 -8.48
N ILE A 123 -2.58 -5.57 -8.00
CA ILE A 123 -1.32 -5.78 -8.69
C ILE A 123 -0.56 -6.87 -7.94
N HIS A 124 -0.42 -8.03 -8.57
CA HIS A 124 0.37 -9.13 -8.03
C HIS A 124 1.85 -8.93 -8.38
N LEU A 125 2.71 -8.79 -7.38
CA LEU A 125 4.14 -8.66 -7.56
C LEU A 125 4.81 -10.04 -7.61
N ASN A 126 5.89 -10.16 -8.38
CA ASN A 126 6.67 -11.40 -8.46
C ASN A 126 7.38 -11.75 -7.15
N GLU A 127 7.77 -10.72 -6.39
CA GLU A 127 8.41 -10.87 -5.08
C GLU A 127 7.44 -10.55 -3.95
N ALA A 128 7.66 -11.22 -2.81
CA ALA A 128 6.86 -11.01 -1.60
C ALA A 128 7.68 -10.26 -0.55
N TYR A 129 7.05 -9.24 0.04
CA TYR A 129 7.65 -8.39 1.06
C TYR A 129 7.31 -8.90 2.46
N ASN A 130 8.31 -8.96 3.33
CA ASN A 130 8.15 -9.42 4.70
C ASN A 130 7.66 -8.28 5.61
N ILE A 131 6.60 -8.56 6.36
CA ILE A 131 6.05 -7.69 7.40
C ILE A 131 6.34 -8.35 8.74
N GLU A 132 7.26 -7.73 9.49
CA GLU A 132 7.76 -8.23 10.75
C GLU A 132 6.93 -7.72 11.93
N ARG A 133 6.73 -8.60 12.90
CA ARG A 133 6.12 -8.28 14.19
C ARG A 133 7.08 -8.60 15.32
N LYS A 134 6.96 -7.84 16.40
CA LYS A 134 7.74 -8.09 17.62
C LYS A 134 7.39 -9.46 18.18
N ALA A 135 8.38 -10.36 18.19
CA ALA A 135 8.26 -11.61 18.91
C ALA A 135 8.20 -11.33 20.41
N SER A 136 7.12 -11.76 21.07
CA SER A 136 7.13 -11.97 22.52
C SER A 136 7.28 -13.48 22.79
N LYS A 137 7.62 -13.89 24.02
CA LYS A 137 7.75 -15.32 24.36
C LYS A 137 6.47 -16.04 23.91
N LEU A 138 6.56 -16.85 22.86
CA LEU A 138 5.43 -17.66 22.42
C LEU A 138 4.99 -18.54 23.60
N PRO A 139 3.68 -18.67 23.86
CA PRO A 139 3.14 -19.81 24.57
C PRO A 139 3.81 -21.10 24.11
N ASP A 140 4.14 -22.01 25.04
CA ASP A 140 4.94 -23.20 24.72
C ASP A 140 4.27 -24.12 23.68
N GLN A 141 2.94 -24.04 23.56
CA GLN A 141 2.15 -24.71 22.53
C GLN A 141 2.47 -24.19 21.11
N LEU A 142 2.64 -22.88 20.94
CA LEU A 142 2.99 -22.27 19.65
C LEU A 142 4.44 -22.56 19.23
N LYS A 143 5.36 -22.74 20.19
CA LYS A 143 6.74 -23.18 19.92
C LYS A 143 6.78 -24.60 19.35
N ALA A 144 5.90 -25.48 19.84
CA ALA A 144 5.79 -26.84 19.34
C ALA A 144 5.30 -26.87 17.87
N MET A 145 4.35 -25.99 17.52
CA MET A 145 3.86 -25.84 16.14
C MET A 145 4.89 -25.20 15.20
N GLN A 146 5.67 -24.20 15.66
CA GLN A 146 6.80 -23.64 14.89
C GLN A 146 7.82 -24.69 14.44
N ARG A 147 8.11 -25.68 15.30
CA ARG A 147 9.04 -26.76 14.99
C ARG A 147 8.52 -27.72 13.92
N LEU A 148 7.21 -27.82 13.74
CA LEU A 148 6.56 -28.66 12.73
C LEU A 148 6.45 -27.97 11.36
N ILE A 149 6.55 -26.63 11.31
CA ILE A 149 6.32 -25.81 10.10
C ILE A 149 7.64 -25.20 9.55
N SER A 150 8.79 -25.46 10.18
CA SER A 150 10.09 -24.99 9.66
C SER A 150 10.39 -25.61 8.30
N PRO A 151 10.71 -24.83 7.25
CA PRO A 151 10.96 -25.37 5.92
C PRO A 151 12.21 -26.26 5.93
N GLU A 152 12.09 -27.50 5.47
CA GLU A 152 13.25 -28.29 5.08
C GLU A 152 14.06 -27.49 4.04
N LYS A 153 15.36 -27.36 4.28
CA LYS A 153 16.30 -26.67 3.38
C LYS A 153 16.10 -27.17 1.95
N ILE A 154 15.75 -26.28 1.03
CA ILE A 154 15.79 -26.57 -0.41
C ILE A 154 17.23 -27.00 -0.75
N PRO A 155 17.46 -28.22 -1.27
CA PRO A 155 18.80 -28.63 -1.65
C PRO A 155 19.25 -27.80 -2.85
N SER A 156 20.37 -27.10 -2.70
CA SER A 156 21.09 -26.52 -3.82
C SER A 156 21.60 -27.65 -4.71
N ASN A 157 21.04 -27.83 -5.91
CA ASN A 157 21.77 -28.46 -7.00
C ASN A 157 21.26 -28.04 -8.37
N GLY A 158 22.21 -27.87 -9.27
CA GLY A 158 22.06 -27.25 -10.58
C GLY A 158 21.25 -28.06 -11.60
N SER A 159 20.99 -27.35 -12.71
CA SER A 159 20.68 -27.82 -14.07
C SER A 159 19.22 -28.01 -14.50
N LYS A 160 18.87 -27.15 -15.49
CA LYS A 160 17.89 -27.23 -16.60
C LYS A 160 16.93 -28.43 -16.69
N SER A 161 15.63 -28.15 -16.73
CA SER A 161 14.73 -28.41 -17.88
C SER A 161 13.33 -27.86 -17.61
N SER A 162 12.65 -27.46 -18.70
CA SER A 162 11.25 -27.06 -18.80
C SER A 162 10.29 -28.16 -18.35
N GLU A 163 9.25 -27.79 -17.60
CA GLU A 163 7.85 -28.27 -17.69
C GLU A 163 7.09 -27.83 -16.43
N ASN A 164 5.87 -27.30 -16.63
CA ASN A 164 4.82 -27.00 -15.65
C ASN A 164 5.20 -27.05 -14.16
N LYS A 165 5.58 -25.90 -13.59
CA LYS A 165 5.51 -25.72 -12.13
C LYS A 165 4.07 -25.37 -11.75
N PRO A 166 3.41 -26.13 -10.86
CA PRO A 166 2.10 -25.75 -10.34
C PRO A 166 2.28 -24.45 -9.54
N SER A 167 1.34 -23.52 -9.73
CA SER A 167 1.22 -22.32 -8.91
C SER A 167 1.14 -22.73 -7.45
N VAL A 168 2.16 -22.37 -6.67
CA VAL A 168 2.15 -22.59 -5.23
C VAL A 168 1.11 -21.62 -4.66
N ARG A 169 -0.10 -22.12 -4.40
CA ARG A 169 -1.00 -21.50 -3.43
C ARG A 169 -0.27 -21.52 -2.09
N LEU A 170 0.29 -20.39 -1.70
CA LEU A 170 0.81 -20.14 -0.35
C LEU A 170 -0.36 -20.02 0.64
N THR A 171 -1.15 -21.08 0.77
CA THR A 171 -2.04 -21.30 1.93
C THR A 171 -1.26 -22.17 2.91
N GLY A 172 -0.20 -21.62 3.48
CA GLY A 172 0.65 -22.28 4.46
C GLY A 172 0.80 -21.38 5.66
N ILE A 173 0.19 -21.79 6.77
CA ILE A 173 0.17 -21.15 8.10
C ILE A 173 1.40 -20.25 8.31
N SER A 174 1.25 -18.95 8.03
CA SER A 174 2.28 -17.99 8.39
C SER A 174 2.26 -17.89 9.92
N LEU A 175 3.42 -18.20 10.52
CA LEU A 175 3.63 -18.02 11.95
C LEU A 175 3.16 -16.61 12.35
N PRO A 176 2.59 -16.40 13.55
CA PRO A 176 1.93 -15.14 13.88
C PRO A 176 2.86 -13.90 13.89
N PHE A 177 4.16 -14.07 13.59
CA PHE A 177 5.20 -13.04 13.70
C PHE A 177 5.72 -12.50 12.37
N SER A 178 5.61 -13.27 11.28
CA SER A 178 6.11 -12.87 9.97
C SER A 178 5.06 -13.18 8.93
N VAL A 179 4.63 -12.14 8.22
CA VAL A 179 3.60 -12.22 7.20
C VAL A 179 4.20 -11.71 5.90
N TRP A 180 3.93 -12.39 4.80
CA TRP A 180 4.39 -12.00 3.48
C TRP A 180 3.23 -11.43 2.69
N SER A 181 3.48 -10.32 1.99
CA SER A 181 2.53 -9.74 1.05
C SER A 181 3.20 -9.53 -0.30
N SER A 182 2.54 -9.96 -1.37
CA SER A 182 2.98 -9.76 -2.75
C SER A 182 1.90 -9.03 -3.57
N ILE A 183 1.01 -8.30 -2.89
CA ILE A 183 -0.12 -7.62 -3.52
C ILE A 183 -0.04 -6.14 -3.19
N VAL A 184 -0.02 -5.33 -4.25
CA VAL A 184 -0.29 -3.89 -4.16
C VAL A 184 -1.73 -3.65 -4.60
N ILE A 185 -2.51 -3.04 -3.72
CA ILE A 185 -3.88 -2.61 -3.98
C ILE A 185 -3.82 -1.17 -4.48
N GLY A 186 -4.47 -0.87 -5.61
CA GLY A 186 -4.59 0.46 -6.18
C GLY A 186 -3.94 0.65 -7.55
N PRO A 187 -3.85 1.90 -8.04
CA PRO A 187 -4.15 3.09 -7.26
C PRO A 187 -5.65 3.25 -7.05
N ASN A 188 -6.04 3.55 -5.83
CA ASN A 188 -7.42 3.80 -5.45
C ASN A 188 -7.58 5.26 -5.00
N PRO A 189 -8.61 5.98 -5.45
CA PRO A 189 -8.84 7.36 -5.02
C PRO A 189 -9.26 7.40 -3.55
N VAL A 190 -8.77 8.36 -2.79
CA VAL A 190 -9.24 8.57 -1.42
C VAL A 190 -10.64 9.18 -1.47
N PHE A 191 -11.56 8.62 -0.67
CA PHE A 191 -12.90 9.16 -0.51
C PHE A 191 -12.91 10.23 0.60
N TYR A 192 -13.49 11.39 0.32
CA TYR A 192 -13.55 12.50 1.26
C TYR A 192 -14.97 12.66 1.79
N SER A 193 -15.16 12.52 3.11
CA SER A 193 -16.45 12.71 3.76
C SER A 193 -16.25 13.01 5.24
N ASP A 194 -17.11 13.85 5.82
CA ASP A 194 -17.19 14.08 7.26
C ASP A 194 -18.31 13.25 7.92
N GLU A 195 -18.99 12.38 7.18
CA GLU A 195 -20.05 11.53 7.74
C GLU A 195 -19.47 10.40 8.59
N GLU A 196 -19.81 10.37 9.88
CA GLU A 196 -19.30 9.41 10.87
C GLU A 196 -19.42 7.93 10.46
N ARG A 197 -20.41 7.59 9.63
CA ARG A 197 -20.61 6.20 9.16
C ARG A 197 -19.48 5.67 8.28
N TYR A 198 -18.74 6.56 7.60
CA TYR A 198 -17.59 6.17 6.78
C TYR A 198 -16.31 6.11 7.61
N HIS A 199 -16.30 6.77 8.77
CA HIS A 199 -15.15 6.81 9.64
C HIS A 199 -15.09 5.59 10.55
N HIS A 200 -13.86 5.12 10.74
CA HIS A 200 -13.51 4.05 11.67
C HIS A 200 -14.27 2.75 11.34
N PRO A 201 -13.96 2.09 10.20
CA PRO A 201 -14.67 0.91 9.77
C PRO A 201 -14.51 -0.25 10.76
N ASN A 202 -15.51 -1.11 10.81
CA ASN A 202 -15.33 -2.47 11.31
C ASN A 202 -14.60 -3.24 10.23
N ILE A 203 -13.45 -3.81 10.55
CA ILE A 203 -12.66 -4.60 9.61
C ILE A 203 -12.71 -6.08 9.95
N LEU A 204 -13.33 -6.48 11.06
CA LEU A 204 -13.56 -7.86 11.44
C LEU A 204 -15.02 -8.26 11.17
N PHE A 205 -15.21 -9.51 10.75
CA PHE A 205 -16.54 -10.08 10.57
C PHE A 205 -16.59 -11.52 11.09
N ASP A 206 -17.78 -11.97 11.48
CA ASP A 206 -17.99 -13.36 11.85
C ASP A 206 -17.93 -14.25 10.60
N ALA A 207 -16.94 -15.13 10.52
CA ALA A 207 -16.75 -16.02 9.39
C ALA A 207 -17.41 -17.41 9.58
N GLY A 208 -18.11 -17.64 10.70
CA GLY A 208 -18.78 -18.92 10.94
C GLY A 208 -17.78 -20.05 11.21
N ASP A 209 -18.15 -21.25 10.77
CA ASP A 209 -17.27 -22.41 10.69
C ASP A 209 -17.15 -22.80 9.20
N PRO A 210 -16.27 -22.13 8.43
CA PRO A 210 -16.18 -22.33 6.99
C PRO A 210 -15.65 -23.73 6.61
N TYR A 211 -15.06 -24.46 7.56
CA TYR A 211 -14.46 -25.77 7.34
C TYR A 211 -15.28 -26.93 7.90
N ASN A 212 -16.38 -26.65 8.61
CA ASN A 212 -17.25 -27.62 9.28
C ASN A 212 -16.49 -28.51 10.28
N ASP A 213 -15.49 -27.95 10.99
CA ASP A 213 -14.65 -28.65 11.95
C ASP A 213 -15.02 -28.36 13.42
N GLY A 214 -16.07 -27.55 13.63
CA GLY A 214 -16.52 -27.09 14.94
C GLY A 214 -15.73 -25.89 15.49
N ILE A 215 -14.83 -25.31 14.69
CA ILE A 215 -14.02 -24.15 15.10
C ILE A 215 -14.61 -22.89 14.48
N GLN A 216 -15.04 -21.97 15.33
CA GLN A 216 -15.48 -20.64 14.88
C GLN A 216 -14.30 -19.85 14.34
N HIS A 217 -14.52 -19.13 13.24
CA HIS A 217 -13.54 -18.26 12.59
C HIS A 217 -13.99 -16.81 12.63
N VAL A 218 -12.99 -15.92 12.62
CA VAL A 218 -13.17 -14.49 12.38
C VAL A 218 -12.49 -14.14 11.06
N GLY A 219 -13.20 -13.39 10.22
CA GLY A 219 -12.68 -12.86 8.98
C GLY A 219 -12.18 -11.43 9.14
N ILE A 220 -11.25 -11.00 8.28
CA ILE A 220 -10.78 -9.63 8.21
C ILE A 220 -10.89 -9.06 6.79
N SER A 221 -11.33 -7.81 6.68
CA SER A 221 -11.36 -7.03 5.44
C SER A 221 -10.78 -5.64 5.70
N PRO A 222 -9.47 -5.43 5.51
CA PRO A 222 -8.82 -4.17 5.86
C PRO A 222 -8.90 -3.12 4.75
N ILE A 223 -9.67 -3.38 3.68
CA ILE A 223 -9.59 -2.60 2.44
C ILE A 223 -10.04 -1.15 2.58
N ASP A 224 -10.91 -0.86 3.54
CA ASP A 224 -11.41 0.49 3.80
C ASP A 224 -10.44 1.32 4.64
N LEU A 225 -9.49 0.66 5.33
CA LEU A 225 -8.54 1.34 6.20
C LEU A 225 -7.56 2.17 5.37
N GLY A 226 -7.44 3.46 5.70
CA GLY A 226 -6.67 4.43 4.93
C GLY A 226 -7.26 4.75 3.54
N SER A 227 -8.56 4.52 3.32
CA SER A 227 -9.24 4.88 2.06
C SER A 227 -10.10 6.15 2.18
N ILE A 228 -10.31 6.65 3.40
CA ILE A 228 -11.28 7.70 3.72
C ILE A 228 -10.59 8.79 4.53
N LYS A 229 -10.81 10.05 4.16
CA LYS A 229 -10.33 11.24 4.89
C LYS A 229 -11.47 12.23 5.12
N GLY A 230 -11.34 13.09 6.12
CA GLY A 230 -12.26 14.20 6.31
C GLY A 230 -12.26 15.16 5.10
N GLU A 231 -13.37 15.88 4.88
CA GLU A 231 -13.51 16.78 3.72
C GLU A 231 -12.48 17.92 3.71
N HIS A 232 -11.95 18.28 4.88
CA HIS A 232 -10.89 19.28 5.01
C HIS A 232 -9.57 18.86 4.32
N TRP A 233 -9.35 17.57 4.04
CA TRP A 233 -8.22 17.05 3.27
C TRP A 233 -8.49 16.97 1.76
N LYS A 234 -9.69 17.31 1.29
CA LYS A 234 -10.12 17.15 -0.12
C LYS A 234 -9.22 17.85 -1.14
N PHE A 235 -8.49 18.89 -0.73
CA PHE A 235 -7.54 19.59 -1.58
C PHE A 235 -6.36 18.71 -2.04
N GLU A 236 -6.10 17.58 -1.38
CA GLU A 236 -5.03 16.65 -1.76
C GLU A 236 -5.34 15.87 -3.03
N GLN A 237 -6.62 15.58 -3.29
CA GLN A 237 -7.07 14.77 -4.43
C GLN A 237 -6.23 13.49 -4.53
N GLU A 238 -6.16 12.78 -3.41
CA GLU A 238 -5.19 11.74 -3.15
C GLU A 238 -5.60 10.43 -3.82
N TRP A 239 -4.61 9.74 -4.39
CA TRP A 239 -4.68 8.38 -4.90
C TRP A 239 -3.65 7.55 -4.15
N ARG A 240 -4.03 6.36 -3.69
CA ARG A 240 -3.16 5.51 -2.88
C ARG A 240 -2.91 4.16 -3.51
N PHE A 241 -1.65 3.76 -3.43
CA PHE A 241 -1.29 2.35 -3.46
C PHE A 241 -1.18 1.85 -2.02
N LYS A 242 -1.61 0.61 -1.77
CA LYS A 242 -1.58 0.00 -0.43
C LYS A 242 -1.02 -1.41 -0.46
N ILE A 243 -0.24 -1.75 0.54
CA ILE A 243 0.14 -3.12 0.89
C ILE A 243 -0.46 -3.40 2.26
N SER A 244 -1.22 -4.49 2.36
CA SER A 244 -1.84 -4.93 3.61
C SER A 244 -1.11 -6.16 4.16
N MET A 245 -0.95 -6.22 5.47
CA MET A 245 -0.51 -7.43 6.19
C MET A 245 -1.55 -8.54 6.08
N PHE A 246 -2.83 -8.20 6.12
CA PHE A 246 -3.93 -9.16 6.03
C PHE A 246 -4.52 -9.21 4.62
N GLY A 247 -4.83 -10.40 4.15
CA GLY A 247 -5.55 -10.59 2.89
C GLY A 247 -7.01 -10.12 2.99
N ILE A 248 -7.60 -9.76 1.86
CA ILE A 248 -9.03 -9.44 1.78
C ILE A 248 -9.82 -10.72 2.06
N GLY A 249 -10.67 -10.70 3.09
CA GLY A 249 -11.48 -11.85 3.48
C GLY A 249 -10.67 -12.99 4.11
N GLU A 250 -9.43 -12.75 4.54
CA GLU A 250 -8.63 -13.75 5.24
C GLU A 250 -9.35 -14.15 6.54
N THR A 251 -9.41 -15.45 6.84
CA THR A 251 -10.09 -15.97 8.04
C THR A 251 -9.10 -16.61 9.00
N PHE A 252 -9.37 -16.47 10.29
CA PHE A 252 -8.56 -17.02 11.37
C PHE A 252 -9.43 -17.82 12.33
N PRO A 253 -8.95 -18.99 12.81
CA PRO A 253 -9.66 -19.71 13.86
C PRO A 253 -9.66 -18.88 15.16
N LEU A 254 -10.75 -18.88 15.91
CA LEU A 254 -10.86 -18.21 17.22
C LEU A 254 -10.20 -18.99 18.36
N ASP A 255 -9.08 -19.66 18.04
CA ASP A 255 -8.21 -20.35 18.98
C ASP A 255 -7.06 -19.43 19.48
N GLU A 256 -6.06 -20.01 20.14
CA GLU A 256 -4.90 -19.23 20.62
C GLU A 256 -4.06 -18.62 19.49
N ILE A 257 -4.01 -19.26 18.31
CA ILE A 257 -3.22 -18.82 17.15
C ILE A 257 -3.88 -17.61 16.52
N GLY A 258 -5.17 -17.69 16.19
CA GLY A 258 -5.89 -16.56 15.58
C GLY A 258 -5.98 -15.37 16.52
N LYS A 259 -6.19 -15.61 17.83
CA LYS A 259 -6.13 -14.54 18.84
C LYS A 259 -4.74 -13.88 18.89
N ALA A 260 -3.66 -14.67 18.85
CA ALA A 260 -2.30 -14.11 18.78
C ALA A 260 -2.06 -13.33 17.49
N ARG A 261 -2.66 -13.77 16.37
CA ARG A 261 -2.53 -13.10 15.08
C ARG A 261 -3.21 -11.73 15.08
N LEU A 262 -4.37 -11.60 15.72
CA LEU A 262 -5.11 -10.33 15.83
C LEU A 262 -4.66 -9.44 17.00
N ASP A 263 -3.87 -9.94 17.95
CA ASP A 263 -3.34 -9.14 19.07
C ASP A 263 -2.13 -8.28 18.63
N LEU A 264 -2.43 -7.16 17.97
CA LEU A 264 -1.46 -6.16 17.50
C LEU A 264 -0.86 -5.31 18.64
N LEU A 265 -1.38 -5.41 19.87
CA LEU A 265 -0.79 -4.76 21.04
C LEU A 265 0.33 -5.61 21.64
N LYS A 266 0.09 -6.89 21.83
CA LYS A 266 1.08 -7.84 22.38
C LYS A 266 2.16 -8.18 21.36
N TYR A 267 1.78 -8.24 20.09
CA TYR A 267 2.67 -8.56 18.97
C TYR A 267 2.58 -7.44 17.91
N PRO A 268 3.11 -6.24 18.21
CA PRO A 268 3.03 -5.09 17.31
C PRO A 268 3.82 -5.32 16.03
N VAL A 269 3.34 -4.74 14.93
CA VAL A 269 4.10 -4.63 13.67
C VAL A 269 5.29 -3.70 13.91
N ILE A 270 6.49 -4.17 13.55
CA ILE A 270 7.74 -3.40 13.68
C ILE A 270 8.26 -2.88 12.35
N THR A 271 7.85 -3.49 11.23
CA THR A 271 8.08 -2.91 9.90
C THR A 271 7.41 -1.54 9.86
N GLU A 272 8.16 -0.49 9.56
CA GLU A 272 7.64 0.89 9.46
C GLU A 272 7.45 1.34 8.01
N TYR A 273 8.10 0.67 7.07
CA TYR A 273 7.96 0.94 5.65
C TYR A 273 8.33 -0.30 4.82
N ILE A 274 7.86 -0.31 3.58
CA ILE A 274 8.22 -1.30 2.56
C ILE A 274 8.70 -0.51 1.35
N ASP A 275 9.93 -0.76 0.88
CA ASP A 275 10.43 -0.20 -0.37
C ASP A 275 10.08 -1.20 -1.47
N VAL A 276 9.26 -0.78 -2.45
CA VAL A 276 8.72 -1.63 -3.52
C VAL A 276 9.42 -1.30 -4.83
N ASP A 277 9.84 -2.33 -5.56
CA ASP A 277 10.58 -2.19 -6.81
C ASP A 277 9.74 -1.58 -7.93
N LEU A 278 10.35 -0.64 -8.64
CA LEU A 278 9.79 0.03 -9.81
C LEU A 278 10.32 -0.65 -11.08
N ASP A 279 9.48 -0.74 -12.10
CA ASP A 279 9.87 -1.21 -13.43
C ASP A 279 10.96 -0.28 -14.01
N GLU A 280 12.08 -0.84 -14.50
CA GLU A 280 13.18 -0.04 -15.05
C GLU A 280 12.73 0.89 -16.19
N GLY A 281 11.75 0.46 -17.00
CA GLY A 281 11.19 1.23 -18.10
C GLY A 281 10.36 2.44 -17.66
N VAL A 282 9.96 2.52 -16.38
CA VAL A 282 9.16 3.64 -15.88
C VAL A 282 9.96 4.95 -15.85
N PHE A 283 11.28 4.87 -15.65
CA PHE A 283 12.16 6.03 -15.57
C PHE A 283 12.29 6.78 -16.90
N ASP A 284 12.06 6.09 -18.02
CA ASP A 284 12.03 6.70 -19.35
C ASP A 284 10.82 7.65 -19.53
N GLN A 285 9.77 7.46 -18.73
CA GLN A 285 8.54 8.25 -18.74
C GLN A 285 8.42 9.16 -17.52
N MET A 286 9.44 9.19 -16.65
CA MET A 286 9.43 10.00 -15.44
C MET A 286 9.39 11.49 -15.81
N GLU A 287 8.54 12.23 -15.12
CA GLU A 287 8.57 13.69 -15.09
C GLU A 287 9.12 14.15 -13.72
N VAL A 288 9.98 15.16 -13.72
CA VAL A 288 10.43 15.82 -12.50
C VAL A 288 10.19 17.31 -12.64
N THR A 289 9.31 17.86 -11.81
CA THR A 289 9.05 19.29 -11.74
C THR A 289 9.80 19.89 -10.55
N LEU A 290 10.65 20.88 -10.82
CA LEU A 290 11.33 21.67 -9.79
C LEU A 290 10.32 22.50 -9.00
N ALA A 291 10.46 22.51 -7.67
CA ALA A 291 9.61 23.33 -6.81
C ALA A 291 9.76 24.84 -7.09
N PRO A 292 8.77 25.67 -6.72
CA PRO A 292 8.80 27.13 -6.97
C PRO A 292 10.04 27.84 -6.40
N SER A 293 10.53 27.40 -5.23
CA SER A 293 11.69 28.01 -4.56
C SER A 293 13.01 27.28 -4.81
N THR A 294 13.14 26.57 -5.94
CA THR A 294 14.36 25.82 -6.29
C THR A 294 15.53 26.77 -6.58
N THR A 295 16.65 26.55 -5.92
CA THR A 295 17.91 27.27 -6.17
C THR A 295 18.69 26.70 -7.35
N MET A 296 19.63 27.47 -7.90
CA MET A 296 20.51 26.99 -8.99
C MET A 296 21.31 25.74 -8.59
N SER A 297 21.82 25.71 -7.35
CA SER A 297 22.57 24.55 -6.85
C SER A 297 21.70 23.30 -6.75
N GLU A 298 20.47 23.44 -6.27
CA GLU A 298 19.50 22.33 -6.21
C GLU A 298 19.14 21.83 -7.62
N GLN A 299 18.94 22.75 -8.58
CA GLN A 299 18.69 22.37 -9.97
C GLN A 299 19.87 21.57 -10.55
N ILE A 300 21.12 22.02 -10.38
CA ILE A 300 22.31 21.30 -10.86
C ILE A 300 22.40 19.89 -10.26
N ILE A 301 22.06 19.75 -8.97
CA ILE A 301 22.02 18.43 -8.30
C ILE A 301 20.97 17.53 -8.97
N ILE A 302 19.76 18.05 -9.21
CA ILE A 302 18.66 17.29 -9.83
C ILE A 302 19.02 16.89 -11.26
N GLU A 303 19.56 17.82 -12.06
CA GLU A 303 20.04 17.53 -13.42
C GLU A 303 21.12 16.43 -13.42
N SER A 304 22.06 16.49 -12.47
CA SER A 304 23.12 15.48 -12.33
C SER A 304 22.56 14.10 -11.93
N LEU A 305 21.55 14.07 -11.06
CA LEU A 305 20.87 12.83 -10.67
C LEU A 305 20.14 12.21 -11.87
N LEU A 306 19.36 13.01 -12.60
CA LEU A 306 18.62 12.54 -13.78
C LEU A 306 19.56 12.07 -14.88
N HIS A 307 20.60 12.84 -15.21
CA HIS A 307 21.60 12.43 -16.20
C HIS A 307 22.23 11.07 -15.87
N ARG A 308 22.42 10.75 -14.59
CA ARG A 308 23.03 9.48 -14.16
C ARG A 308 22.04 8.31 -14.14
N PHE A 309 20.83 8.51 -13.64
CA PHE A 309 19.92 7.42 -13.29
C PHE A 309 18.67 7.34 -14.18
N ALA A 310 18.22 8.45 -14.75
CA ALA A 310 17.02 8.52 -15.57
C ALA A 310 17.22 9.53 -16.72
N PRO A 311 18.15 9.27 -17.67
CA PRO A 311 18.58 10.25 -18.66
C PRO A 311 17.49 10.66 -19.67
N LYS A 312 16.40 9.90 -19.77
CA LYS A 312 15.23 10.22 -20.61
C LYS A 312 14.10 10.92 -19.85
N ALA A 313 14.22 11.06 -18.53
CA ALA A 313 13.22 11.76 -17.73
C ALA A 313 13.10 13.23 -18.16
N VAL A 314 11.88 13.75 -18.09
CA VAL A 314 11.58 15.14 -18.46
C VAL A 314 11.71 16.03 -17.23
N LEU A 315 12.69 16.94 -17.24
CA LEU A 315 12.83 17.97 -16.21
C LEU A 315 12.00 19.22 -16.59
N LYS A 316 11.11 19.64 -15.68
CA LYS A 316 10.24 20.81 -15.80
C LYS A 316 10.53 21.81 -14.69
N ARG A 317 10.22 23.08 -14.94
CA ARG A 317 10.13 24.10 -13.89
C ARG A 317 8.68 24.25 -13.44
N SER A 318 8.47 24.53 -12.17
CA SER A 318 7.16 24.90 -11.64
C SER A 318 6.56 26.07 -12.43
N GLU A 319 5.27 25.97 -12.76
CA GLU A 319 4.47 27.03 -13.37
C GLU A 319 3.97 28.04 -12.32
N LEU A 320 4.04 27.67 -11.03
CA LEU A 320 3.63 28.54 -9.92
C LEU A 320 4.69 29.61 -9.67
N ASN A 321 4.22 30.85 -9.60
CA ASN A 321 5.05 32.02 -9.31
C ASN A 321 4.73 32.49 -7.88
N VAL A 322 5.50 32.00 -6.91
CA VAL A 322 5.28 32.25 -5.48
C VAL A 322 6.45 33.08 -4.97
N MET A 323 6.19 34.37 -4.71
CA MET A 323 7.16 35.33 -4.15
C MET A 323 7.36 35.11 -2.65
#